data_AF-A0A7K2ZRM4-F1
#
_entry.id   AF-A0A7K2ZRM4-F1
#
_cell.length_a   1.000
_cell.length_b   1.000
_cell.length_c   1.000
_cell.angle_alpha   90.00
_cell.angle_beta   90.00
_cell.angle_gamma   90.00
#
_symmetry.space_group_name_H-M   'P 1'
#
loop_
_entity.id
_entity.type
_entity.pdbx_description
1 polymer ?
#
loop_
_entity_poly.entity_id
_entity_poly.type
_entity_poly.pdbx_seq_one_letter_code
_entity_poly.pdbx_strand_id
1 'polypeptide(L)'
;LMRLRDVLSRADRTLTEARAARGEVLAKIAASEVPAVSGPATALQERLEIAAEYRRRAQWNRLSPLLESLEQEAEEELLRARESLTSVTAPLAVRAELRGRLDAYKAKVARHGLAEDPLLIERYDAARRMLWSAPCDLRVAEQNVLRYQQAAAELLTPRPADGPEDRRGDQGETR
;
A
#
# COMPACT_ATOMS: atom_id res chain seq x y z
N LEU A 1 -30.24 2.72 -19.67
CA LEU A 1 -30.36 3.99 -18.90
C LEU A 1 -30.25 3.82 -17.38
N MET A 2 -31.08 3.01 -16.70
CA MET A 2 -30.94 2.83 -15.23
C MET A 2 -29.58 2.23 -14.83
N ARG A 3 -29.12 1.20 -15.55
CA ARG A 3 -27.78 0.61 -15.38
C ARG A 3 -26.65 1.64 -15.59
N LEU A 4 -26.71 2.43 -16.66
CA LEU A 4 -25.76 3.52 -16.93
C LEU A 4 -25.70 4.53 -15.77
N ARG A 5 -26.87 4.93 -15.25
CA ARG A 5 -26.94 5.84 -14.10
C ARG A 5 -26.29 5.26 -12.85
N ASP A 6 -26.50 3.97 -12.60
CA ASP A 6 -25.87 3.26 -11.47
C ASP A 6 -24.35 3.20 -11.64
N VAL A 7 -23.84 2.86 -12.83
CA VAL A 7 -22.39 2.83 -13.11
C VAL A 7 -21.75 4.21 -12.88
N LEU A 8 -22.32 5.28 -13.43
CA LEU A 8 -21.80 6.63 -13.22
C LEU A 8 -21.88 7.06 -11.74
N SER A 9 -22.98 6.74 -11.06
CA SER A 9 -23.13 7.04 -9.62
C SER A 9 -22.08 6.32 -8.77
N ARG A 10 -21.69 5.09 -9.15
CA ARG A 10 -20.60 4.36 -8.50
C ARG A 10 -19.26 5.02 -8.77
N ALA A 11 -18.98 5.42 -10.01
CA ALA A 11 -17.76 6.13 -10.36
C ALA A 11 -17.60 7.43 -9.55
N ASP A 12 -18.64 8.25 -9.46
CA ASP A 12 -18.62 9.51 -8.69
C ASP A 12 -18.43 9.28 -7.18
N ARG A 13 -19.01 8.21 -6.63
CA ARG A 13 -18.78 7.80 -5.24
C ARG A 13 -17.31 7.39 -5.03
N THR A 14 -16.77 6.56 -5.92
CA THR A 14 -15.36 6.13 -5.86
C THR A 14 -14.40 7.33 -5.98
N LEU A 15 -14.67 8.31 -6.85
CA LEU A 15 -13.89 9.55 -6.93
C LEU A 15 -13.98 10.39 -5.64
N THR A 16 -15.14 10.40 -5.00
CA THR A 16 -15.32 11.09 -3.70
C THR A 16 -14.51 10.42 -2.61
N GLU A 17 -14.53 9.09 -2.55
CA GLU A 17 -13.69 8.30 -1.64
C GLU A 17 -12.20 8.53 -1.92
N ALA A 18 -11.78 8.54 -3.18
CA ALA A 18 -10.40 8.81 -3.56
C ALA A 18 -9.94 10.22 -3.14
N ARG A 19 -10.79 11.23 -3.27
CA ARG A 19 -10.48 12.60 -2.78
C ARG A 19 -10.32 12.66 -1.26
N ALA A 20 -11.20 11.98 -0.52
CA ALA A 20 -11.09 11.90 0.94
C ALA A 20 -9.81 11.17 1.37
N ALA A 21 -9.54 10.01 0.75
CA ALA A 21 -8.34 9.21 1.00
C ALA A 21 -7.05 9.98 0.67
N ARG A 22 -7.03 10.76 -0.42
CA ARG A 22 -5.91 11.64 -0.75
C ARG A 22 -5.62 12.65 0.36
N GLY A 23 -6.65 13.28 0.93
CA GLY A 23 -6.48 14.19 2.07
C GLY A 23 -5.87 13.48 3.28
N GLU A 24 -6.34 12.27 3.59
CA GLU A 24 -5.79 11.46 4.66
C GLU A 24 -4.32 11.09 4.43
N VAL A 25 -3.96 10.68 3.21
CA VAL A 25 -2.59 10.28 2.86
C VAL A 25 -1.64 11.48 2.98
N LEU A 26 -2.02 12.64 2.44
CA LEU A 26 -1.23 13.87 2.54
C LEU A 26 -1.03 14.32 4.00
N ALA A 27 -1.98 14.05 4.88
CA ALA A 27 -1.84 14.35 6.31
C ALA A 27 -0.94 13.34 7.05
N LYS A 28 -0.92 12.07 6.62
CA LYS A 28 -0.26 10.97 7.35
C LYS A 28 1.09 10.56 6.79
N ILE A 29 1.40 10.88 5.53
CA ILE A 29 2.59 10.42 4.81
C ILE A 29 3.39 11.63 4.33
N ALA A 30 4.68 11.68 4.69
CA ALA A 30 5.58 12.75 4.31
C ALA A 30 6.00 12.60 2.84
N ALA A 31 6.14 13.75 2.14
CA ALA A 31 6.67 13.82 0.77
C ALA A 31 6.00 12.86 -0.24
N SER A 32 4.73 12.49 -0.02
CA SER A 32 4.00 11.63 -0.96
C SER A 32 3.46 12.44 -2.13
N GLU A 33 3.91 12.12 -3.34
CA GLU A 33 3.28 12.61 -4.57
C GLU A 33 1.99 11.82 -4.85
N VAL A 34 0.89 12.25 -4.21
CA VAL A 34 -0.42 11.65 -4.43
C VAL A 34 -1.09 12.35 -5.62
N PRO A 35 -1.42 11.61 -6.71
CA PRO A 35 -1.99 12.21 -7.91
C PRO A 35 -3.28 12.97 -7.59
N ALA A 36 -3.55 14.03 -8.36
CA ALA A 36 -4.83 14.72 -8.26
C ALA A 36 -5.96 13.77 -8.70
N VAL A 37 -7.09 13.84 -8.00
CA VAL A 37 -8.28 13.06 -8.32
C VAL A 37 -9.25 13.97 -9.07
N SER A 38 -9.70 13.52 -10.23
CA SER A 38 -10.65 14.25 -11.05
C SER A 38 -11.98 14.51 -10.34
N GLY A 39 -12.68 15.55 -10.79
CA GLY A 39 -14.06 15.83 -10.39
C GLY A 39 -15.05 14.79 -10.94
N PRO A 40 -16.35 14.92 -10.60
CA PRO A 40 -17.38 14.02 -11.10
C PRO A 40 -17.49 14.06 -12.63
N ALA A 41 -18.01 12.98 -13.22
CA ALA A 41 -18.12 12.83 -14.67
C ALA A 41 -19.32 13.60 -15.27
N THR A 42 -19.39 14.92 -15.01
CA THR A 42 -20.54 15.78 -15.36
C THR A 42 -20.90 15.70 -16.84
N ALA A 43 -19.93 15.65 -17.74
CA ALA A 43 -20.18 15.53 -19.18
C ALA A 43 -20.90 14.22 -19.55
N LEU A 44 -20.58 13.11 -18.88
CA LEU A 44 -21.27 11.83 -19.10
C LEU A 44 -22.69 11.86 -18.52
N GLN A 45 -22.88 12.53 -17.37
CA GLN A 45 -24.21 12.73 -16.80
C GLN A 45 -25.12 13.56 -17.72
N GLU A 46 -24.60 14.66 -18.28
CA GLU A 46 -25.33 15.50 -19.24
C GLU A 46 -25.73 14.71 -20.50
N ARG A 47 -24.79 13.93 -21.05
CA ARG A 47 -25.07 13.05 -22.20
C ARG A 47 -26.09 11.96 -21.89
N LEU A 48 -26.11 11.43 -20.66
CA LEU A 48 -27.12 10.49 -20.21
C LEU A 48 -28.53 11.12 -20.16
N GLU A 49 -28.63 12.39 -19.76
CA GLU A 49 -29.89 13.14 -19.79
C GLU A 49 -30.36 13.43 -21.22
N ILE A 50 -29.44 13.71 -22.15
CA ILE A 50 -29.75 13.78 -23.60
C ILE A 50 -30.31 12.44 -24.10
N ALA A 51 -29.69 11.32 -23.73
CA ALA A 51 -30.20 9.99 -24.10
C ALA A 51 -31.60 9.71 -23.52
N ALA A 52 -31.86 10.18 -22.29
CA ALA A 52 -33.19 10.09 -21.70
C ALA A 52 -34.24 10.90 -22.48
N GLU A 53 -33.88 12.07 -23.01
CA GLU A 53 -34.75 12.88 -23.87
C GLU A 53 -35.02 12.21 -25.23
N TYR A 54 -33.99 11.67 -25.89
CA TYR A 54 -34.18 10.91 -27.14
C TYR A 54 -35.12 9.73 -26.96
N ARG A 55 -35.00 9.02 -25.83
CA ARG A 55 -35.95 7.95 -25.48
C ARG A 55 -37.38 8.46 -25.33
N ARG A 56 -37.58 9.60 -24.62
CA ARG A 56 -38.92 10.21 -24.44
C ARG A 56 -39.56 10.60 -25.77
N ARG A 57 -38.76 11.07 -26.73
CA ARG A 57 -39.21 11.48 -28.07
C ARG A 57 -39.21 10.35 -29.11
N ALA A 58 -38.94 9.10 -28.72
CA ALA A 58 -38.82 7.95 -29.62
C ALA A 58 -37.81 8.14 -30.78
N GLN A 59 -36.71 8.86 -30.54
CA GLN A 59 -35.66 9.14 -31.54
C GLN A 59 -34.62 8.01 -31.59
N TRP A 60 -35.04 6.82 -32.02
CA TRP A 60 -34.24 5.58 -31.96
C TRP A 60 -32.91 5.66 -32.73
N ASN A 61 -32.91 6.30 -33.90
CA ASN A 61 -31.73 6.48 -34.75
C ASN A 61 -30.61 7.29 -34.08
N ARG A 62 -30.96 8.22 -33.19
CA ARG A 62 -29.99 9.00 -32.40
C ARG A 62 -29.65 8.33 -31.08
N LEU A 63 -30.61 7.60 -30.51
CA LEU A 63 -30.46 6.95 -29.21
C LEU A 63 -29.47 5.78 -29.26
N SER A 64 -29.56 4.90 -30.26
CA SER A 64 -28.72 3.68 -30.32
C SER A 64 -27.21 3.98 -30.26
N PRO A 65 -26.63 4.80 -31.18
CA PRO A 65 -25.19 5.07 -31.14
C PRO A 65 -24.76 5.85 -29.89
N LEU A 66 -25.65 6.69 -29.34
CA LEU A 66 -25.37 7.39 -28.09
C LEU A 66 -25.33 6.44 -26.90
N LEU A 67 -26.19 5.42 -26.86
CA LEU A 67 -26.17 4.43 -25.76
C LEU A 67 -24.91 3.57 -25.82
N GLU A 68 -24.50 3.09 -26.99
CA GLU A 68 -23.28 2.28 -27.16
C GLU A 68 -22.04 3.06 -26.67
N SER A 69 -21.88 4.32 -27.08
CA SER A 69 -20.78 5.17 -26.60
C SER A 69 -20.86 5.43 -25.09
N LEU A 70 -22.05 5.73 -24.55
CA LEU A 70 -22.24 5.95 -23.12
C LEU A 70 -21.93 4.71 -22.28
N GLU A 71 -22.21 3.50 -22.77
CA GLU A 71 -21.91 2.26 -22.07
C GLU A 71 -20.41 2.05 -21.94
N GLN A 72 -19.67 2.19 -23.04
CA GLN A 72 -18.21 2.08 -23.01
C GLN A 72 -17.58 3.16 -22.11
N GLU A 73 -17.95 4.42 -22.30
CA GLU A 73 -17.33 5.53 -21.56
C GLU A 73 -17.66 5.50 -20.06
N ALA A 74 -18.85 5.03 -19.67
CA ALA A 74 -19.20 4.87 -18.27
C ALA A 74 -18.41 3.75 -17.58
N GLU A 75 -18.14 2.65 -18.29
CA GLU A 75 -17.29 1.57 -17.77
C GLU A 75 -15.83 2.02 -17.63
N GLU A 76 -15.31 2.75 -18.62
CA GLU A 76 -13.97 3.34 -18.57
C GLU A 76 -13.83 4.37 -17.43
N GLU A 77 -14.85 5.20 -17.18
CA GLU A 77 -14.86 6.14 -16.06
C GLU A 77 -14.85 5.40 -14.71
N LEU A 78 -15.63 4.33 -14.55
CA LEU A 78 -15.61 3.53 -13.33
C LEU A 78 -14.25 2.86 -13.11
N LEU A 79 -13.61 2.37 -14.17
CA LEU A 79 -12.26 1.82 -14.08
C LEU A 79 -11.25 2.88 -13.63
N ARG A 80 -11.24 4.05 -14.28
CA ARG A 80 -10.36 5.17 -13.93
C ARG A 80 -10.57 5.64 -12.48
N ALA A 81 -11.83 5.71 -12.02
CA ALA A 81 -12.14 6.06 -10.64
C ALA A 81 -11.52 5.06 -9.65
N ARG A 82 -11.62 3.75 -9.93
CA ARG A 82 -11.04 2.70 -9.09
C ARG A 82 -9.52 2.75 -9.08
N GLU A 83 -8.90 2.91 -10.25
CA GLU A 83 -7.44 3.07 -10.37
C GLU A 83 -6.96 4.27 -9.55
N SER A 84 -7.67 5.40 -9.64
CA SER A 84 -7.39 6.59 -8.83
C SER A 84 -7.46 6.27 -7.33
N LEU A 85 -8.51 5.59 -6.87
CA LEU A 85 -8.64 5.17 -5.46
C LEU A 85 -7.48 4.26 -5.02
N THR A 86 -7.10 3.29 -5.85
CA THR A 86 -5.95 2.41 -5.56
C THR A 86 -4.65 3.19 -5.47
N SER A 87 -4.38 4.06 -6.44
CA SER A 87 -3.15 4.86 -6.46
C SER A 87 -3.05 5.79 -5.26
N VAL A 88 -4.15 6.46 -4.87
CA VAL A 88 -4.10 7.38 -3.73
C VAL A 88 -3.96 6.66 -2.39
N THR A 89 -4.50 5.44 -2.25
CA THR A 89 -4.43 4.68 -0.99
C THR A 89 -3.15 3.86 -0.84
N ALA A 90 -2.41 3.62 -1.92
CA ALA A 90 -1.19 2.79 -1.91
C ALA A 90 -0.16 3.18 -0.83
N PRO A 91 0.15 4.45 -0.55
CA PRO A 91 1.12 4.80 0.49
C PRO A 91 0.69 4.39 1.91
N LEU A 92 -0.61 4.47 2.23
CA LEU A 92 -1.12 4.00 3.52
C LEU A 92 -1.08 2.48 3.62
N ALA A 93 -1.33 1.77 2.52
CA ALA A 93 -1.19 0.32 2.45
C ALA A 93 0.27 -0.12 2.72
N VAL A 94 1.24 0.55 2.10
CA VAL A 94 2.68 0.31 2.36
C VAL A 94 3.02 0.53 3.84
N ARG A 95 2.50 1.61 4.45
CA ARG A 95 2.69 1.85 5.89
C ARG A 95 2.15 0.71 6.75
N ALA A 96 0.97 0.20 6.42
CA ALA A 96 0.34 -0.90 7.15
C ALA A 96 1.13 -2.20 6.98
N GLU A 97 1.62 -2.49 5.78
CA GLU A 97 2.48 -3.65 5.50
C GLU A 97 3.78 -3.59 6.31
N LEU A 98 4.46 -2.44 6.34
CA LEU A 98 5.70 -2.27 7.11
C LEU A 98 5.48 -2.49 8.61
N ARG A 99 4.34 -2.04 9.16
CA ARG A 99 3.96 -2.33 10.55
C ARG A 99 3.78 -3.84 10.78
N GLY A 100 3.01 -4.51 9.92
CA GLY A 100 2.81 -5.95 10.00
C GLY A 100 4.12 -6.73 9.91
N ARG A 101 5.03 -6.33 9.01
CA ARG A 101 6.38 -6.91 8.89
C ARG A 101 7.22 -6.72 10.16
N LEU A 102 7.19 -5.53 10.75
CA LEU A 102 7.91 -5.25 11.99
C LEU A 102 7.39 -6.11 13.15
N ASP A 103 6.06 -6.21 13.30
CA ASP A 103 5.43 -7.01 14.35
C ASP A 103 5.71 -8.52 14.16
N ALA A 104 5.69 -9.01 12.93
CA ALA A 104 6.03 -10.40 12.62
C ALA A 104 7.47 -10.75 13.00
N TYR A 105 8.43 -9.86 12.70
CA TYR A 105 9.83 -10.08 13.09
C TYR A 105 10.03 -9.98 14.61
N LYS A 106 9.35 -9.05 15.28
CA LYS A 106 9.35 -8.98 16.76
C LYS A 106 8.88 -10.29 17.39
N ALA A 107 7.78 -10.83 16.89
CA ALA A 107 7.27 -12.12 17.34
C ALA A 107 8.27 -13.26 17.07
N LYS A 108 8.93 -13.25 15.90
CA LYS A 108 9.98 -14.24 15.57
C LYS A 108 11.14 -14.18 16.56
N VAL A 109 11.71 -12.99 16.78
CA VAL A 109 12.81 -12.75 17.73
C VAL A 109 12.45 -13.23 19.14
N ALA A 110 11.25 -12.90 19.63
CA ALA A 110 10.80 -13.31 20.95
C ALA A 110 10.69 -14.84 21.09
N ARG A 111 10.20 -15.54 20.06
CA ARG A 111 10.11 -17.02 20.05
C ARG A 111 11.47 -17.71 20.14
N HIS A 112 12.54 -17.03 19.75
CA HIS A 112 13.91 -17.53 19.84
C HIS A 112 14.67 -17.02 21.08
N GLY A 113 13.99 -16.35 22.03
CA GLY A 113 14.60 -15.88 23.28
C GLY A 113 15.50 -14.66 23.12
N LEU A 114 15.45 -13.97 21.98
CA LEU A 114 16.33 -12.84 21.65
C LEU A 114 15.66 -11.46 21.89
N ALA A 115 14.52 -11.43 22.59
CA ALA A 115 13.74 -10.19 22.78
C ALA A 115 14.48 -9.12 23.59
N GLU A 116 15.35 -9.53 24.51
CA GLU A 116 16.11 -8.65 25.41
C GLU A 116 17.45 -8.20 24.80
N ASP A 117 17.76 -8.59 23.55
CA ASP A 117 18.98 -8.15 22.89
C ASP A 117 18.97 -6.61 22.69
N PRO A 118 19.96 -5.87 23.24
CA PRO A 118 19.94 -4.41 23.21
C PRO A 118 19.94 -3.81 21.79
N LEU A 119 20.64 -4.45 20.84
CA LEU A 119 20.69 -3.99 19.46
C LEU A 119 19.32 -4.15 18.80
N LEU A 120 18.64 -5.29 19.02
CA LEU A 120 17.30 -5.52 18.49
C LEU A 120 16.27 -4.56 19.08
N ILE A 121 16.35 -4.25 20.37
CA ILE A 121 15.48 -3.25 21.02
C ILE A 121 15.67 -1.87 20.38
N GLU A 122 16.92 -1.40 20.24
CA GLU A 122 17.23 -0.11 19.64
C GLU A 122 16.68 0.01 18.21
N ARG A 123 16.91 -1.01 17.39
CA ARG A 123 16.48 -1.04 15.99
C ARG A 123 14.96 -1.14 15.85
N TYR A 124 14.31 -1.93 16.71
CA TYR A 124 12.85 -1.99 16.78
C TYR A 124 12.26 -0.62 17.13
N ASP A 125 12.79 0.03 18.16
CA ASP A 125 12.30 1.33 18.60
C ASP A 125 12.50 2.42 17.54
N ALA A 126 13.62 2.39 16.80
CA ALA A 126 13.85 3.29 15.68
C ALA A 126 12.79 3.11 14.57
N ALA A 127 12.52 1.86 14.16
CA ALA A 127 11.49 1.55 13.17
C ALA A 127 10.08 1.94 13.66
N ARG A 128 9.76 1.63 14.92
CA ARG A 128 8.47 1.95 15.54
C ARG A 128 8.23 3.45 15.63
N ARG A 129 9.24 4.24 16.05
CA ARG A 129 9.14 5.71 16.09
C ARG A 129 8.76 6.28 14.73
N MET A 130 9.37 5.79 13.65
CA MET A 130 9.06 6.25 12.29
C MET A 130 7.65 5.81 11.87
N LEU A 131 7.30 4.52 12.01
CA LEU A 131 6.03 3.97 11.53
C LEU A 131 4.78 4.50 12.27
N TRP A 132 4.92 5.01 13.48
CA TRP A 132 3.81 5.62 14.25
C TRP A 132 3.84 7.15 14.29
N SER A 133 4.79 7.79 13.58
CA SER A 133 4.81 9.24 13.40
C SER A 133 3.74 9.73 12.41
N ALA A 134 3.41 11.02 12.45
CA ALA A 134 2.60 11.68 11.43
C ALA A 134 3.12 13.11 11.21
N PRO A 135 3.51 13.49 9.97
CA PRO A 135 3.57 12.66 8.76
C PRO A 135 4.74 11.65 8.80
N CYS A 136 4.53 10.45 8.26
CA CYS A 136 5.50 9.34 8.22
C CYS A 136 6.29 9.35 6.90
N ASP A 137 7.62 9.43 6.96
CA ASP A 137 8.49 9.20 5.81
C ASP A 137 8.62 7.67 5.58
N LEU A 138 7.94 7.17 4.54
CA LEU A 138 7.90 5.73 4.23
C LEU A 138 9.26 5.17 3.86
N ARG A 139 10.08 5.94 3.14
CA ARG A 139 11.42 5.50 2.71
C ARG A 139 12.33 5.32 3.91
N VAL A 140 12.31 6.26 4.84
CA VAL A 140 13.08 6.16 6.09
C VAL A 140 12.53 5.05 6.99
N ALA A 141 11.20 4.92 7.09
CA ALA A 141 10.58 3.85 7.86
C ALA A 141 10.97 2.46 7.34
N GLU A 142 10.91 2.24 6.02
CA GLU A 142 11.31 0.99 5.37
C GLU A 142 12.78 0.64 5.66
N GLN A 143 13.69 1.60 5.55
CA GLN A 143 15.11 1.38 5.87
C GLN A 143 15.32 0.94 7.32
N ASN A 144 14.58 1.51 8.28
CA ASN A 144 14.67 1.10 9.68
C ASN A 144 14.10 -0.31 9.90
N VAL A 145 13.00 -0.66 9.22
CA VAL A 145 12.46 -2.03 9.24
C VAL A 145 13.48 -3.02 8.66
N LEU A 146 14.07 -2.73 7.50
CA LEU A 146 15.10 -3.57 6.89
C LEU A 146 16.30 -3.78 7.81
N ARG A 147 16.79 -2.72 8.46
CA ARG A 147 17.89 -2.80 9.44
C ARG A 147 17.55 -3.71 10.62
N TYR A 148 16.32 -3.65 11.13
CA TYR A 148 15.87 -4.55 12.18
C TYR A 148 15.79 -6.00 11.69
N GLN A 149 15.26 -6.22 10.48
CA GLN A 149 15.17 -7.55 9.87
C GLN A 149 16.55 -8.19 9.66
N GLN A 150 17.54 -7.41 9.20
CA GLN A 150 18.93 -7.84 9.02
C GLN A 150 19.56 -8.25 10.35
N ALA A 151 19.49 -7.39 11.38
CA ALA A 151 20.02 -7.70 12.70
C ALA A 151 19.37 -8.95 13.31
N ALA A 152 18.04 -9.09 13.15
CA ALA A 152 17.34 -10.30 13.59
C ALA A 152 17.81 -11.55 12.82
N ALA A 153 18.00 -11.46 11.51
CA ALA A 153 18.47 -12.59 10.71
C ALA A 153 19.90 -13.02 11.07
N GLU A 154 20.79 -12.08 11.32
CA GLU A 154 22.17 -12.35 11.76
C GLU A 154 22.21 -13.11 13.09
N LEU A 155 21.41 -12.71 14.08
CA LEU A 155 21.35 -13.37 15.38
C LEU A 155 20.61 -14.71 15.35
N LEU A 156 19.65 -14.88 14.42
CA LEU A 156 18.92 -16.13 14.23
C LEU A 156 19.70 -17.17 13.42
N THR A 157 20.78 -16.76 12.72
CA THR A 157 21.62 -17.69 11.96
C THR A 157 22.55 -18.41 12.92
N PRO A 158 22.53 -19.76 12.99
CA PRO A 158 23.48 -20.50 13.80
C PRO A 158 24.89 -20.19 13.29
N ARG A 159 25.73 -19.61 14.14
CA ARG A 159 27.16 -19.47 13.83
C ARG A 159 27.74 -20.90 13.80
N PRO A 160 28.40 -21.35 12.72
CA PRO A 160 29.12 -22.62 12.77
C PRO A 160 30.09 -22.54 13.93
N ALA A 161 29.97 -23.47 14.88
CA ALA A 161 30.84 -23.54 16.03
C ALA A 161 32.30 -23.49 15.56
N ASP A 162 33.09 -22.59 16.16
CA ASP A 162 34.55 -22.63 16.01
C ASP A 162 34.99 -24.08 16.24
N GLY A 163 35.54 -24.68 15.18
CA GLY A 163 36.01 -26.07 15.20
C GLY A 163 37.05 -26.24 16.30
N PRO A 164 37.19 -27.45 16.86
CA PRO A 164 38.07 -27.68 18.00
C PRO A 164 39.49 -27.26 17.63
N GLU A 165 40.05 -26.30 18.40
CA GLU A 165 41.48 -26.05 18.45
C GLU A 165 42.17 -27.39 18.73
N ASP A 166 42.81 -27.98 17.71
CA ASP A 166 43.65 -29.15 17.86
C ASP A 166 44.88 -28.71 18.69
N ARG A 167 44.68 -28.69 20.00
CA ARG A 167 45.70 -28.48 21.01
C ARG A 167 46.51 -29.77 21.07
N ARG A 168 47.29 -30.04 20.00
CA ARG A 168 48.28 -31.10 19.99
C ARG A 168 49.47 -30.64 20.82
N GLY A 169 49.34 -30.90 22.13
CA GLY A 169 50.39 -30.76 23.10
C GLY A 169 51.61 -31.60 22.72
N ASP A 170 52.75 -30.91 22.72
CA ASP A 170 53.98 -31.30 23.39
C ASP A 170 53.84 -32.49 24.36
N GLN A 171 54.53 -33.59 24.04
CA GLN A 171 55.01 -34.59 24.99
C GLN A 171 56.35 -35.15 24.50
N GLY A 172 57.44 -34.73 25.16
CA GLY A 172 58.36 -35.64 25.85
C GLY A 172 59.36 -36.47 25.04
N GLU A 173 60.63 -36.07 25.18
CA GLU A 173 61.75 -36.92 25.65
C GLU A 173 61.64 -38.45 25.49
N THR A 174 62.61 -39.08 24.83
CA THR A 174 63.75 -39.79 25.49
C THR A 174 64.51 -40.59 24.43
N ARG A 175 65.79 -40.25 24.19
CA ARG A 175 66.86 -41.21 23.86
C ARG A 175 68.22 -40.58 24.04
#